data_AF-A0A9D8M5H4-F1
#
_entry.id   AF-A0A9D8M5H4-F1
#
_cell.length_a   1.000
_cell.length_b   1.000
_cell.length_c   1.000
_cell.angle_alpha   90.00
_cell.angle_beta   90.00
_cell.angle_gamma   90.00
#
_symmetry.space_group_name_H-M   'P 1'
#
loop_
_entity.id
_entity.type
_entity.pdbx_description
1 polymer ?
#
loop_
_entity_poly.entity_id
_entity_poly.type
_entity_poly.pdbx_seq_one_letter_code
_entity_poly.pdbx_strand_id
1 'polypeptide(L)'
;MRDQAEKLRLKMLESQGALGRSIAVVSGKGGVGKSNFTTNFAINLAKLGKKVVILDMDLGMANVHILIGKQAPYHLKDYLEGRVSFTDIIFRGPENIHYISGGSGFSSVVEWSE
;
A
#
# COMPACT_ATOMS: atom_id res chain seq x y z
N MET A 1 -20.78 -3.72 -17.60
CA MET A 1 -21.00 -2.61 -16.64
C MET A 1 -19.74 -1.77 -16.67
N ARG A 2 -19.80 -0.52 -17.15
CA ARG A 2 -18.64 0.38 -17.13
C ARG A 2 -18.45 0.83 -15.69
N ASP A 3 -17.25 0.69 -15.15
CA ASP A 3 -16.91 1.14 -13.80
C ASP A 3 -15.69 2.08 -13.84
N GLN A 4 -15.42 2.72 -12.71
CA GLN A 4 -14.39 3.75 -12.59
C GLN A 4 -12.96 3.23 -12.84
N ALA A 5 -12.74 1.91 -12.80
CA ALA A 5 -11.46 1.29 -13.05
C ALA A 5 -11.33 0.69 -14.46
N GLU A 6 -12.37 0.76 -15.31
CA GLU A 6 -12.37 0.17 -16.65
C GLU A 6 -11.18 0.65 -17.51
N LYS A 7 -10.97 1.97 -17.60
CA LYS A 7 -9.84 2.56 -18.36
C LYS A 7 -8.49 2.13 -17.81
N LEU A 8 -8.36 1.96 -16.49
CA LEU A 8 -7.13 1.48 -15.87
C LEU A 8 -6.85 0.03 -16.26
N ARG A 9 -7.87 -0.84 -16.22
CA ARG A 9 -7.73 -2.24 -16.65
C ARG A 9 -7.35 -2.35 -18.12
N LEU A 10 -7.93 -1.51 -18.99
CA LEU A 10 -7.55 -1.47 -20.40
C LEU A 10 -6.08 -1.08 -20.59
N LYS A 11 -5.61 -0.04 -19.90
CA LYS A 11 -4.18 0.34 -19.91
C LYS A 11 -3.28 -0.76 -19.35
N MET A 12 -3.73 -1.50 -18.34
CA MET A 12 -2.99 -2.65 -17.79
C MET A 12 -2.89 -3.81 -18.79
N LEU A 13 -3.90 -4.00 -19.65
CA LEU A 13 -3.89 -5.01 -20.73
C LEU A 13 -2.98 -4.58 -21.90
N GLU A 14 -2.89 -3.28 -22.18
CA GLU A 14 -1.98 -2.72 -23.19
C GLU A 14 -0.50 -2.75 -22.76
N SER A 15 -0.25 -2.73 -21.44
CA SER A 15 1.08 -2.88 -20.86
C SER A 15 1.64 -4.28 -21.12
N GLN A 16 2.63 -4.40 -22.03
CA GLN A 16 3.34 -5.66 -22.32
C GLN A 16 4.37 -6.11 -21.25
N GLY A 17 4.42 -5.43 -20.09
CA GLY A 17 5.33 -5.78 -19.00
C GLY A 17 4.79 -6.92 -18.13
N ALA A 18 5.70 -7.70 -17.52
CA ALA A 18 5.33 -8.66 -16.49
C ALA A 18 4.68 -7.94 -15.30
N LEU A 19 3.36 -8.11 -15.12
CA LEU A 19 2.62 -7.54 -14.00
C LEU A 19 3.05 -8.21 -12.69
N GLY A 20 3.24 -7.41 -11.64
CA GLY A 20 3.41 -7.93 -10.29
C GLY A 20 2.15 -8.65 -9.81
N ARG A 21 2.30 -9.65 -8.92
CA ARG A 21 1.15 -10.31 -8.29
C ARG A 21 0.60 -9.45 -7.16
N SER A 22 -0.66 -9.04 -7.27
CA SER A 22 -1.37 -8.29 -6.22
C SER A 22 -2.09 -9.24 -5.26
N ILE A 23 -1.96 -9.01 -3.95
CA ILE A 23 -2.61 -9.78 -2.89
C ILE A 23 -3.26 -8.79 -1.93
N ALA A 24 -4.57 -8.90 -1.72
CA ALA A 24 -5.31 -8.10 -0.75
C ALA A 24 -5.51 -8.92 0.53
N VAL A 25 -5.06 -8.39 1.68
CA VAL A 25 -5.27 -8.99 3.00
C VAL A 25 -6.39 -8.21 3.70
N VAL A 26 -7.56 -8.83 3.84
CA VAL A 26 -8.79 -8.19 4.35
C VAL A 26 -9.37 -8.96 5.53
N SER A 27 -10.17 -8.29 6.37
CA SER A 27 -10.90 -8.94 7.48
C SER A 27 -12.12 -8.12 7.88
N GLY A 28 -13.17 -8.78 8.39
CA GLY A 28 -14.36 -8.10 8.90
C GLY A 28 -14.25 -7.47 10.31
N LYS A 29 -13.14 -7.69 11.04
CA LYS A 29 -12.98 -7.18 12.42
C LYS A 29 -11.60 -6.52 12.64
N GLY A 30 -11.56 -5.52 13.51
CA GLY A 30 -10.31 -4.96 14.03
C GLY A 30 -9.55 -5.97 14.89
N GLY A 31 -8.23 -5.82 15.02
CA GLY A 31 -7.41 -6.60 15.98
C GLY A 31 -7.09 -8.05 15.60
N VAL A 32 -7.57 -8.57 14.47
CA VAL A 32 -7.32 -9.98 14.05
C VAL A 32 -5.90 -10.27 13.54
N GLY A 33 -4.99 -9.29 13.59
CA GLY A 33 -3.58 -9.47 13.19
C GLY A 33 -3.25 -9.29 11.71
N LYS A 34 -4.13 -8.66 10.90
CA LYS A 34 -3.89 -8.42 9.46
C LYS A 34 -2.52 -7.80 9.15
N SER A 35 -2.16 -6.70 9.81
CA SER A 35 -0.91 -5.98 9.54
C SER A 35 0.31 -6.80 9.95
N ASN A 36 0.20 -7.56 11.05
CA ASN A 36 1.22 -8.51 11.48
C ASN A 36 1.42 -9.63 10.45
N PHE A 37 0.34 -10.25 9.99
CA PHE A 37 0.39 -11.26 8.94
C PHE A 37 0.99 -10.70 7.66
N THR A 38 0.50 -9.55 7.19
CA THR A 38 0.95 -8.90 5.94
C THR A 38 2.44 -8.59 5.98
N THR A 39 2.92 -8.01 7.08
CA THR A 39 4.34 -7.64 7.26
C THR A 39 5.23 -8.88 7.23
N ASN A 40 4.90 -9.90 8.01
CA ASN A 40 5.69 -11.14 8.06
C ASN A 40 5.62 -11.94 6.75
N PHE A 41 4.46 -11.98 6.11
CA PHE A 41 4.28 -12.62 4.81
C PHE A 41 5.16 -11.96 3.74
N ALA A 42 5.16 -10.62 3.68
CA ALA A 42 6.00 -9.87 2.77
C ALA A 42 7.49 -10.08 3.01
N ILE A 43 7.93 -10.07 4.28
CA ILE A 43 9.32 -10.35 4.66
C ILE A 43 9.74 -11.76 4.20
N ASN A 44 8.89 -12.77 4.42
CA ASN A 44 9.20 -14.14 3.99
C ASN A 44 9.25 -14.28 2.46
N LEU A 45 8.37 -13.61 1.72
CA LEU A 45 8.46 -13.56 0.26
C LEU A 45 9.77 -12.90 -0.21
N ALA A 46 10.21 -11.84 0.46
CA ALA A 46 11.46 -11.18 0.15
C ALA A 46 12.69 -12.05 0.44
N LYS A 47 12.67 -12.80 1.56
CA LYS A 47 13.68 -13.84 1.86
C LYS A 47 13.77 -14.93 0.79
N LEU A 48 12.66 -15.22 0.09
CA LEU A 48 12.60 -16.11 -1.07
C LEU A 48 13.02 -15.43 -2.38
N GLY A 49 13.66 -14.27 -2.32
CA GLY A 49 14.17 -13.52 -3.48
C GLY A 49 13.10 -12.77 -4.27
N LYS A 50 11.88 -12.61 -3.74
CA LYS A 50 10.82 -11.85 -4.43
C LYS A 50 10.97 -10.35 -4.17
N LYS A 51 10.68 -9.53 -5.19
CA LYS A 51 10.53 -8.08 -5.03
C LYS A 51 9.13 -7.81 -4.48
N VAL A 52 9.05 -7.26 -3.28
CA VAL A 52 7.79 -7.06 -2.56
C VAL A 52 7.64 -5.59 -2.16
N VAL A 53 6.44 -5.06 -2.36
CA VAL A 53 6.00 -3.77 -1.81
C VAL A 53 4.73 -3.99 -1.00
N ILE A 54 4.68 -3.45 0.21
CA ILE A 54 3.46 -3.40 1.03
C ILE A 54 2.81 -2.03 0.83
N LEU A 55 1.51 -2.03 0.57
CA LEU A 55 0.70 -0.81 0.54
C LEU A 55 -0.27 -0.86 1.72
N ASP A 56 0.01 -0.09 2.77
CA ASP A 56 -0.82 -0.06 3.97
C ASP A 56 -2.05 0.80 3.74
N MET A 57 -3.18 0.15 3.43
CA MET A 57 -4.46 0.79 3.13
C MET A 57 -5.35 1.00 4.37
N ASP A 58 -4.80 0.83 5.58
CA ASP A 58 -5.49 1.20 6.83
C ASP A 58 -5.37 2.72 7.06
N LEU A 59 -6.08 3.48 6.22
CA LEU A 59 -6.07 4.94 6.18
C LEU A 59 -6.68 5.51 7.47
N GLY A 60 -5.84 5.99 8.39
CA GLY A 60 -6.27 6.43 9.71
C GLY A 60 -5.38 5.90 10.82
N MET A 61 -4.93 4.66 10.70
CA MET A 61 -4.13 3.95 11.71
C MET A 61 -3.12 3.00 11.04
N ALA A 62 -2.37 3.49 10.05
CA ALA A 62 -1.35 2.70 9.38
C ALA A 62 -0.36 2.09 10.39
N ASN A 63 -0.14 0.79 10.31
CA ASN A 63 0.58 0.01 11.33
C ASN A 63 1.87 -0.61 10.80
N VAL A 64 2.05 -0.74 9.48
CA VAL A 64 3.20 -1.45 8.90
C VAL A 64 4.53 -0.82 9.28
N HIS A 65 4.65 0.51 9.23
CA HIS A 65 5.88 1.21 9.59
C HIS A 65 6.25 1.00 11.08
N ILE A 66 5.25 0.98 11.97
CA ILE A 66 5.41 0.69 13.40
C ILE A 66 5.93 -0.73 13.62
N LEU A 67 5.30 -1.72 12.98
CA LEU A 67 5.69 -3.13 13.07
C LEU A 67 7.11 -3.39 12.54
N ILE A 68 7.53 -2.60 11.56
CA ILE A 68 8.88 -2.66 10.97
C ILE A 68 9.91 -1.88 11.81
N GLY A 69 9.48 -1.04 12.76
CA GLY A 69 10.36 -0.19 13.55
C GLY A 69 11.01 0.93 12.73
N LYS A 70 10.29 1.46 11.74
CA LYS A 70 10.75 2.54 10.85
C LYS A 70 9.73 3.68 10.82
N GLN A 71 10.20 4.87 10.46
CA GLN A 71 9.34 6.03 10.26
C GLN A 71 8.81 6.09 8.82
N ALA A 72 7.65 6.71 8.65
CA ALA A 72 7.09 7.08 7.36
C ALA A 72 6.78 8.59 7.40
N PRO A 73 7.75 9.48 7.09
CA PRO A 73 7.54 10.92 7.19
C PRO A 73 6.48 11.43 6.20
N TYR A 74 6.28 10.71 5.09
CA TYR A 74 5.28 10.99 4.09
C TYR A 74 4.41 9.76 3.85
N HIS A 75 3.18 9.99 3.42
CA HIS A 75 2.15 8.99 3.28
C HIS A 75 1.47 9.07 1.92
N LEU A 76 0.72 8.04 1.56
CA LEU A 76 -0.10 8.04 0.34
C LEU A 76 -1.00 9.29 0.25
N LYS A 77 -1.53 9.76 1.39
CA LYS A 77 -2.30 11.01 1.48
C LYS A 77 -1.53 12.21 0.94
N ASP A 78 -0.27 12.39 1.34
CA ASP A 78 0.54 13.55 0.96
C ASP A 78 0.81 13.58 -0.55
N TYR A 79 0.96 12.40 -1.16
CA TYR A 79 1.07 12.26 -2.61
C TYR A 79 -0.24 12.58 -3.34
N LEU A 80 -1.37 12.04 -2.85
CA LEU A 80 -2.69 12.28 -3.45
C LEU A 80 -3.09 13.77 -3.40
N GLU A 81 -2.64 14.50 -2.39
CA GLU A 81 -2.82 15.95 -2.27
C GLU A 81 -1.77 16.77 -3.04
N GLY A 82 -0.85 16.11 -3.77
CA GLY A 82 0.17 16.77 -4.58
C GLY A 82 1.29 17.46 -3.80
N ARG A 83 1.45 17.15 -2.51
CA ARG A 83 2.45 17.77 -1.62
C ARG A 83 3.84 17.16 -1.77
N VAL A 84 3.91 15.88 -2.17
CA VAL A 84 5.16 15.14 -2.37
C VAL A 84 5.08 14.30 -3.65
N SER A 85 6.23 13.86 -4.15
CA SER A 85 6.28 12.95 -5.29
C SER A 85 5.98 11.51 -4.87
N PHE A 86 5.64 10.64 -5.84
CA PHE A 86 5.38 9.22 -5.56
C PHE A 86 6.62 8.49 -5.01
N THR A 87 7.81 8.92 -5.39
CA THR A 87 9.06 8.32 -4.89
C THR A 87 9.33 8.67 -3.42
N ASP A 88 8.80 9.79 -2.93
CA ASP A 88 9.00 10.24 -1.54
C ASP A 88 8.21 9.42 -0.52
N ILE A 89 7.20 8.66 -0.99
CA ILE A 89 6.33 7.84 -0.14
C ILE A 89 6.69 6.35 -0.17
N ILE A 90 7.78 5.98 -0.87
CA ILE A 90 8.28 4.60 -0.95
C ILE A 90 9.47 4.45 -0.01
N PHE A 91 9.29 3.71 1.07
CA PHE A 91 10.32 3.47 2.07
C PHE A 91 10.85 2.05 2.02
N ARG A 92 12.10 1.84 2.46
CA ARG A 92 12.71 0.51 2.58
C ARG A 92 12.55 -0.06 3.99
N GLY A 93 12.13 -1.31 4.05
CA GLY A 93 12.10 -2.14 5.26
C GLY A 93 13.16 -3.25 5.25
N PRO A 94 13.07 -4.19 6.21
CA PRO A 94 13.90 -5.39 6.31
C PRO A 94 13.86 -6.23 5.03
N GLU A 95 14.92 -6.98 4.77
CA GLU A 95 15.00 -7.91 3.62
C GLU A 95 14.71 -7.24 2.26
N ASN A 96 14.98 -5.93 2.14
CA ASN A 96 14.71 -5.11 0.96
C ASN A 96 13.23 -5.05 0.53
N ILE A 97 12.28 -5.28 1.45
CA ILE A 97 10.88 -4.94 1.17
C ILE A 97 10.76 -3.42 1.01
N HIS A 98 9.82 -3.00 0.16
CA HIS A 98 9.36 -1.62 0.15
C HIS A 98 8.03 -1.53 0.89
N TYR A 99 7.73 -0.37 1.45
CA TYR A 99 6.41 -0.11 2.00
C TYR A 99 5.98 1.34 1.72
N ILE A 100 4.67 1.50 1.53
CA ILE A 100 3.99 2.77 1.41
C ILE A 100 2.97 2.81 2.53
N SER A 101 3.07 3.83 3.39
CA SER A 101 2.15 4.02 4.51
C SER A 101 0.93 4.82 4.05
N GLY A 102 -0.27 4.39 4.46
CA GLY A 102 -1.52 5.08 4.16
C GLY A 102 -1.65 6.45 4.84
N GLY A 103 -1.01 6.61 6.01
CA GLY A 103 -1.12 7.80 6.86
C GLY A 103 -2.30 7.75 7.81
N SER A 104 -2.44 8.81 8.62
CA SER A 104 -3.54 9.00 9.57
C SER A 104 -4.49 10.13 9.11
N GLY A 105 -5.74 10.09 9.58
CA GLY A 105 -6.71 11.18 9.39
C GLY A 105 -7.26 11.32 7.96
N PHE A 106 -7.95 10.29 7.46
CA PHE A 106 -8.49 10.24 6.10
C PHE A 106 -9.98 10.61 5.99
N SER A 107 -10.61 11.11 7.07
CA SER A 107 -12.04 11.44 7.06
C SER A 107 -12.44 12.45 5.98
N SER A 108 -11.54 13.33 5.55
CA SER A 108 -11.81 14.37 4.55
C SER A 108 -11.50 13.98 3.10
N VAL A 109 -10.78 12.88 2.85
CA VAL A 109 -10.34 12.50 1.49
C VAL A 109 -11.29 11.48 0.84
N VAL A 110 -12.15 10.82 1.64
CA VAL A 110 -13.18 9.88 1.14
C VAL A 110 -14.48 10.60 0.72
N GLU A 111 -14.63 11.90 1.00
CA GLU A 111 -15.71 12.70 0.41
C GLU A 111 -15.34 13.10 -1.03
N TRP A 112 -15.46 12.13 -1.94
CA TRP A 112 -15.63 12.44 -3.35
C TRP A 112 -17.10 12.80 -3.55
N SER A 113 -17.39 14.10 -3.67
CA SER A 113 -18.69 14.55 -4.15
C SER A 113 -18.83 14.15 -5.62
N GLU A 114 -20.02 13.65 -5.98
CA GLU A 114 -20.39 13.26 -7.35
C GLU A 114 -20.19 14.38 -8.38
#